data_AF-A0A936T9I8-F1
#
_entry.id   AF-A0A936T9I8-F1
#
_cell.length_a   1.000
_cell.length_b   1.000
_cell.length_c   1.000
_cell.angle_alpha   90.00
_cell.angle_beta   90.00
_cell.angle_gamma   90.00
#
_symmetry.space_group_name_H-M   'P 1'
#
loop_
_entity.id
_entity.type
_entity.pdbx_description
1 polymer ?
#
loop_
_entity_poly.entity_id
_entity_poly.type
_entity_poly.pdbx_seq_one_letter_code
_entity_poly.pdbx_strand_id
1 'polypeptide(L)'
;MRTRICIMLATLILTIIITTSFKAGGEAPKYATIRVVEAGTVISGSGRIIIIYEGKSEDIPLDKPTPNNSAVIATKINKAINELAGKGYELVTQSGGDYVTTYTLIKK
;
A
#
# COMPACT_ATOMS: atom_id res chain seq x y z
N MET A 1 -25.43 -51.56 -12.61
CA MET A 1 -26.20 -50.33 -12.34
C MET A 1 -25.68 -49.55 -11.12
N ARG A 2 -25.47 -50.20 -9.96
CA ARG A 2 -24.99 -49.55 -8.71
C ARG A 2 -23.64 -48.82 -8.85
N THR A 3 -22.67 -49.38 -9.56
CA THR A 3 -21.35 -48.77 -9.78
C THR A 3 -21.40 -47.45 -10.56
N ARG A 4 -22.31 -47.33 -11.54
CA ARG A 4 -22.47 -46.09 -12.33
C ARG A 4 -23.08 -44.95 -11.51
N ILE A 5 -23.97 -45.29 -10.57
CA ILE A 5 -24.60 -44.33 -9.65
C ILE A 5 -23.57 -43.80 -8.64
N CYS A 6 -22.71 -44.68 -8.10
CA CYS A 6 -21.62 -44.28 -7.21
C CYS A 6 -20.62 -43.34 -7.88
N ILE A 7 -20.28 -43.59 -9.15
CA ILE A 7 -19.38 -42.73 -9.92
C ILE A 7 -20.00 -41.34 -10.15
N MET A 8 -21.29 -41.27 -10.53
CA MET A 8 -21.99 -40.00 -10.72
C MET A 8 -22.08 -39.16 -9.43
N LEU A 9 -22.37 -39.80 -8.29
CA LEU A 9 -22.39 -39.15 -6.99
C LEU A 9 -21.02 -38.62 -6.57
N ALA A 10 -19.96 -39.41 -6.79
CA ALA A 10 -18.59 -38.98 -6.50
C ALA A 10 -18.19 -37.77 -7.34
N THR A 11 -18.53 -37.74 -8.64
CA THR A 11 -18.28 -36.57 -9.49
C THR A 11 -19.08 -35.35 -9.06
N LEU A 12 -20.35 -35.50 -8.67
CA LEU A 12 -21.19 -34.38 -8.24
C LEU A 12 -20.64 -33.72 -6.96
N ILE A 13 -20.22 -34.53 -5.99
CA ILE A 13 -19.61 -34.04 -4.75
C ILE A 13 -18.30 -33.31 -5.03
N LEU A 14 -17.47 -33.87 -5.92
CA LEU A 14 -16.20 -33.24 -6.31
C LEU A 14 -16.42 -31.86 -6.96
N THR A 15 -17.43 -31.72 -7.83
CA THR A 15 -17.75 -30.43 -8.47
C THR A 15 -18.23 -29.37 -7.47
N ILE A 16 -18.99 -29.77 -6.44
CA ILE A 16 -19.44 -28.85 -5.38
C ILE A 16 -18.26 -28.36 -4.53
N ILE A 17 -17.31 -29.25 -4.21
CA ILE A 17 -16.11 -28.90 -3.43
C ILE A 17 -15.20 -27.95 -4.23
N ILE A 18 -15.00 -28.21 -5.52
CA ILE A 18 -14.16 -27.36 -6.38
C ILE A 18 -14.78 -25.96 -6.54
N THR A 19 -16.10 -25.86 -6.75
CA THR A 19 -16.75 -24.57 -7.02
C THR A 19 -16.87 -23.64 -5.80
N THR A 20 -16.94 -24.18 -4.58
CA THR A 20 -16.96 -23.37 -3.36
C THR A 20 -15.60 -22.75 -3.01
N SER A 21 -14.51 -23.34 -3.50
CA SER A 21 -13.13 -22.87 -3.25
C SER A 21 -12.75 -21.64 -4.09
N PHE A 22 -13.50 -21.32 -5.16
CA PHE A 22 -13.24 -20.14 -6.00
C PHE A 22 -13.89 -18.84 -5.49
N LYS A 23 -14.69 -18.89 -4.41
CA LYS A 23 -15.37 -17.69 -3.87
C LYS A 23 -14.57 -16.94 -2.80
N ALA A 24 -13.26 -17.18 -2.72
CA ALA A 24 -12.33 -16.44 -1.86
C ALA A 24 -11.53 -15.39 -2.66
N GLY A 25 -12.16 -14.74 -3.64
CA GLY A 25 -11.61 -13.55 -4.29
C GLY A 25 -12.02 -12.30 -3.52
N GLY A 26 -11.49 -12.11 -2.31
CA GLY A 26 -11.58 -10.80 -1.66
C GLY A 26 -10.83 -9.78 -2.52
N GLU A 27 -11.40 -8.59 -2.75
CA GLU A 27 -10.66 -7.50 -3.38
C GLU A 27 -9.34 -7.31 -2.63
N ALA A 28 -8.21 -7.40 -3.34
CA ALA A 28 -6.91 -7.13 -2.74
C ALA A 28 -6.97 -5.74 -2.08
N PRO A 29 -6.43 -5.57 -0.87
CA PRO A 29 -6.47 -4.29 -0.18
C PRO A 29 -5.85 -3.22 -1.08
N LYS A 30 -6.50 -2.06 -1.20
CA LYS A 30 -5.90 -0.92 -1.91
C LYS A 30 -4.88 -0.29 -1.00
N TYR A 31 -3.63 -0.20 -1.45
CA TYR A 31 -2.52 0.38 -0.69
C TYR A 31 -2.18 1.77 -1.20
N ALA A 32 -1.74 2.63 -0.28
CA ALA A 32 -1.03 3.85 -0.58
C ALA A 32 0.30 3.87 0.16
N THR A 33 1.34 4.45 -0.45
CA THR A 33 2.65 4.61 0.18
C THR A 33 3.12 6.05 0.08
N ILE A 34 3.63 6.60 1.18
CA ILE A 34 4.37 7.86 1.20
C ILE A 34 5.83 7.52 1.47
N ARG A 35 6.73 7.87 0.55
CA ARG A 35 8.18 7.69 0.69
C ARG A 35 8.84 9.05 0.81
N VAL A 36 9.46 9.30 1.95
CA VAL A 36 10.27 10.48 2.22
C VAL A 36 11.71 10.09 1.99
N VAL A 37 12.36 10.72 1.01
CA VAL A 37 13.76 10.50 0.66
C VAL A 37 14.54 11.72 1.11
N GLU A 38 15.42 11.55 2.09
CA GLU A 38 16.28 12.61 2.61
C GLU A 38 17.60 12.64 1.83
N ALA A 39 18.08 13.86 1.56
CA ALA A 39 19.27 14.12 0.73
C ALA A 39 20.60 13.87 1.48
N GLY A 40 20.69 12.78 2.26
CA GLY A 40 21.85 12.53 3.10
C GLY A 40 23.08 12.00 2.36
N THR A 41 22.96 11.56 1.11
CA THR A 41 24.10 11.04 0.29
C THR A 41 23.93 11.20 -1.22
N VAL A 42 22.81 11.71 -1.72
CA VAL A 42 22.58 11.84 -3.17
C VAL A 42 23.28 13.09 -3.68
N ILE A 43 24.24 12.89 -4.59
CA ILE A 43 25.20 13.86 -5.15
C ILE A 43 24.52 15.09 -5.83
N SER A 44 23.20 15.09 -6.00
CA SER A 44 22.47 16.24 -6.53
C SER A 44 21.12 16.44 -5.85
N GLY A 45 21.04 17.45 -4.98
CA GLY A 45 19.83 18.22 -4.74
C GLY A 45 18.79 17.59 -3.82
N SER A 46 18.14 18.46 -3.04
CA SER A 46 16.76 18.36 -2.52
C SER A 46 16.19 16.97 -2.21
N GLY A 47 15.79 16.74 -0.96
CA GLY A 47 14.97 15.58 -0.62
C GLY A 47 13.64 15.60 -1.39
N ARG A 48 12.84 14.54 -1.28
CA ARG A 48 11.50 14.51 -1.91
C ARG A 48 10.52 13.64 -1.12
N ILE A 49 9.24 13.93 -1.28
CA ILE A 49 8.14 13.09 -0.82
C ILE A 49 7.47 12.51 -2.06
N ILE A 50 7.48 11.19 -2.17
CA ILE A 50 6.81 10.45 -3.24
C ILE A 50 5.55 9.81 -2.66
N ILE A 51 4.38 10.17 -3.17
CA ILE A 51 3.09 9.62 -2.74
C ILE A 51 2.57 8.75 -3.88
N ILE A 52 2.31 7.47 -3.60
CA ILE A 52 1.78 6.52 -4.58
C ILE A 52 0.45 5.97 -4.05
N TYR A 53 -0.62 6.08 -4.83
CA TYR A 53 -1.94 5.54 -4.48
C TYR A 53 -2.76 5.26 -5.75
N GLU A 54 -3.47 4.13 -5.81
CA GLU A 54 -4.39 3.78 -6.92
C GLU A 54 -3.82 4.00 -8.34
N GLY A 55 -2.53 3.71 -8.55
CA GLY A 55 -1.85 3.90 -9.84
C GLY A 55 -1.45 5.36 -10.16
N LYS A 56 -1.68 6.29 -9.24
CA LYS A 56 -1.20 7.68 -9.29
C LYS A 56 0.10 7.83 -8.49
N SER A 57 0.98 8.71 -8.95
CA SER A 57 2.22 9.09 -8.27
C SER A 57 2.32 10.61 -8.23
N GLU A 58 2.61 11.16 -7.06
CA GLU A 58 2.88 12.57 -6.83
C GLU A 58 4.31 12.69 -6.27
N ASP A 59 5.13 13.58 -6.86
CA ASP A 59 6.49 13.89 -6.39
C ASP A 59 6.50 15.33 -5.89
N ILE A 60 6.75 15.49 -4.59
CA ILE A 60 6.83 16.78 -3.91
C ILE A 60 8.30 17.04 -3.58
N PRO A 61 8.96 18.01 -4.25
CA PRO A 61 10.32 18.35 -3.91
C PRO A 61 10.40 18.95 -2.50
N LEU A 62 11.44 18.55 -1.77
CA LEU A 62 11.81 19.11 -0.48
C LEU A 62 13.15 19.81 -0.59
N ASP A 63 13.24 21.00 -0.02
CA ASP A 63 14.54 21.63 0.17
C ASP A 63 15.45 20.74 1.02
N LYS A 64 16.76 20.97 0.92
CA LYS A 64 17.72 20.26 1.75
C LYS A 64 17.32 20.39 3.23
N PRO A 65 17.25 19.27 3.99
CA PRO A 65 16.93 19.35 5.40
C PRO A 65 17.96 20.22 6.12
N THR A 66 17.48 21.22 6.82
CA THR A 66 18.23 22.08 7.75
C THR A 66 17.49 22.06 9.09
N PRO A 67 18.17 22.32 10.21
CA PRO A 67 17.51 22.39 11.51
C PRO A 67 16.31 23.34 11.55
N ASN A 68 16.30 24.36 10.68
CA ASN A 68 15.25 25.38 10.59
C ASN A 68 14.06 25.00 9.69
N ASN A 69 14.14 23.91 8.89
CA ASN A 69 13.06 23.50 7.98
C ASN A 69 12.56 22.05 8.20
N SER A 70 13.10 21.34 9.19
CA SER A 70 12.65 19.99 9.58
C SER A 70 11.16 19.96 9.94
N ALA A 71 10.69 20.98 10.66
CA ALA A 71 9.26 21.15 10.97
C ALA A 71 8.40 21.31 9.71
N VAL A 72 8.90 22.02 8.69
CA VAL A 72 8.20 22.22 7.42
C VAL A 72 8.06 20.91 6.66
N ILE A 73 9.11 20.07 6.67
CA ILE A 73 9.08 18.72 6.07
C ILE A 73 8.04 17.85 6.79
N ALA A 74 8.06 17.83 8.12
CA ALA A 74 7.09 17.09 8.92
C ALA A 74 5.64 17.55 8.65
N THR A 75 5.41 18.86 8.51
CA THR A 75 4.08 19.39 8.12
C THR A 75 3.63 18.89 6.76
N LYS A 76 4.52 18.85 5.75
CA LYS A 76 4.20 18.32 4.41
C LYS A 76 3.84 16.83 4.46
N ILE A 77 4.57 16.03 5.23
CA ILE A 77 4.29 14.60 5.42
C ILE A 77 2.92 14.41 6.09
N ASN A 78 2.66 15.12 7.19
CA ASN A 78 1.39 15.04 7.91
C ASN A 78 0.21 15.47 7.04
N LYS A 79 0.39 16.49 6.20
CA LYS A 79 -0.62 16.91 5.24
C LYS A 79 -0.94 15.78 4.25
N ALA A 80 0.08 15.13 3.67
CA ALA A 80 -0.11 14.00 2.77
C ALA A 80 -0.83 12.81 3.44
N ILE A 81 -0.46 12.49 4.69
CA ILE A 81 -1.14 11.44 5.47
C ILE A 81 -2.62 11.80 5.68
N ASN A 82 -2.93 13.03 6.09
CA ASN A 82 -4.29 13.49 6.33
C ASN A 82 -5.15 13.53 5.05
N GLU A 83 -4.55 13.90 3.90
CA GLU A 83 -5.23 13.86 2.61
C GLU A 83 -5.59 12.42 2.19
N LEU A 84 -4.69 11.46 2.44
CA LEU A 84 -4.99 10.04 2.23
C LEU A 84 -6.03 9.52 3.24
N ALA A 85 -5.98 9.98 4.49
CA ALA A 85 -6.99 9.65 5.49
C ALA A 85 -8.39 10.13 5.07
N GLY A 86 -8.50 11.35 4.53
CA GLY A 86 -9.76 11.85 3.94
C GLY A 86 -10.25 11.03 2.74
N LYS A 87 -9.37 10.27 2.07
CA LYS A 87 -9.70 9.33 0.98
C LYS A 87 -10.00 7.90 1.48
N GLY A 88 -10.08 7.69 2.80
CA GLY A 88 -10.39 6.40 3.42
C GLY A 88 -9.18 5.49 3.66
N TYR A 89 -7.96 6.02 3.58
CA TYR A 89 -6.76 5.26 3.90
C TYR A 89 -6.39 5.37 5.39
N GLU A 90 -5.97 4.27 6.00
CA GLU A 90 -5.44 4.23 7.36
C GLU A 90 -3.96 3.86 7.33
N LEU A 91 -3.15 4.58 8.11
CA LEU A 91 -1.74 4.26 8.31
C LEU A 91 -1.60 2.94 9.08
N VAL A 92 -0.94 1.96 8.46
CA VAL A 92 -0.76 0.62 9.07
C VAL A 92 0.68 0.33 9.46
N THR A 93 1.65 0.91 8.76
CA THR A 93 3.04 0.72 9.09
C THR A 93 3.89 1.91 8.67
N GLN A 94 4.94 2.15 9.43
CA GLN A 94 6.01 3.07 9.14
C GLN A 94 7.32 2.29 9.22
N SER A 95 8.14 2.39 8.19
CA SER A 95 9.49 1.83 8.15
C SER A 95 10.46 2.96 7.78
N GLY A 96 11.60 3.03 8.44
CA GLY A 96 12.59 4.07 8.21
C GLY A 96 14.00 3.51 8.26
N GLY A 97 14.86 4.08 7.41
CA GLY A 97 16.30 3.91 7.45
C GLY A 97 17.00 5.26 7.29
N ASP A 98 18.33 5.27 7.21
CA ASP A 98 19.17 6.48 7.31
C ASP A 98 18.82 7.60 6.30
N TYR A 99 18.20 7.26 5.17
CA TYR A 99 17.90 8.22 4.10
C TYR A 99 16.48 8.10 3.52
N VAL A 100 15.70 7.08 3.93
CA VAL A 100 14.37 6.84 3.38
C VAL A 100 13.42 6.40 4.47
N THR A 101 12.30 7.10 4.61
CA THR A 101 11.18 6.70 5.45
C THR A 101 9.96 6.41 4.59
N THR A 102 9.36 5.24 4.76
CA THR A 102 8.16 4.79 4.05
C THR A 102 7.00 4.60 5.02
N TYR A 103 5.90 5.31 4.75
CA TYR A 103 4.61 5.13 5.40
C TYR A 103 3.71 4.32 4.47
N THR A 104 3.12 3.25 4.97
CA THR A 104 2.17 2.42 4.21
C THR A 104 0.79 2.57 4.82
N LEU A 105 -0.19 2.85 3.96
CA LEU A 105 -1.57 3.01 4.32
C LEU A 105 -2.44 2.00 3.56
N ILE A 106 -3.47 1.48 4.19
CA ILE A 106 -4.48 0.60 3.56
C ILE A 106 -5.82 1.32 3.47
N LYS A 107 -6.57 1.07 2.41
CA LYS A 107 -7.94 1.58 2.31
C LYS A 107 -8.88 0.74 3.18
N LYS A 108 -9.64 1.41 4.04
CA LYS A 108 -10.73 0.81 4.83
C LYS A 108 -11.99 0.64 3.99
#